data_AF-A0A7V9YWZ2-F1
#
_entry.id   AF-A0A7V9YWZ2-F1
#
_cell.length_a   1.000
_cell.length_b   1.000
_cell.length_c   1.000
_cell.angle_alpha   90.00
_cell.angle_beta   90.00
_cell.angle_gamma   90.00
#
_symmetry.space_group_name_H-M   'P 1'
#
loop_
_entity.id
_entity.type
_entity.pdbx_description
1 polymer ?
#
loop_
_entity_poly.entity_id
_entity_poly.type
_entity_poly.pdbx_seq_one_letter_code
_entity_poly.pdbx_strand_id
1 'polypeptide(L)'
;MRITITQTVRLIDSSTFEAIVSAVDEAGNTINRATIVYERAHEIYAAYKSLFKALNWLRRYGQVDIELITNQKSLVHELNGSLNSNTTLNRILNESLMKQNASITKAEYRE
;
A
#
# COMPACT_ATOMS: atom_id res chain seq x y z
N MET A 1 -9.77 14.34 1.27
CA MET A 1 -9.43 14.20 -0.17
C MET A 1 -9.37 12.73 -0.50
N ARG A 2 -9.95 12.28 -1.61
CA ARG A 2 -9.92 10.86 -1.98
C ARG A 2 -8.72 10.56 -2.87
N ILE A 3 -8.00 9.49 -2.56
CA ILE A 3 -6.82 9.04 -3.31
C ILE A 3 -6.97 7.56 -3.61
N THR A 4 -6.70 7.18 -4.85
CA THR A 4 -6.56 5.77 -5.21
C THR A 4 -5.08 5.42 -5.25
N ILE A 5 -4.68 4.43 -4.45
CA ILE A 5 -3.37 3.80 -4.50
C ILE A 5 -3.51 2.50 -5.29
N THR A 6 -2.75 2.35 -6.36
CA THR A 6 -2.62 1.09 -7.09
C THR A 6 -1.26 0.48 -6.78
N GLN A 7 -1.25 -0.81 -6.49
CA GLN A 7 -0.05 -1.56 -6.14
C GLN A 7 -0.03 -2.91 -6.87
N THR A 8 1.11 -3.24 -7.46
CA THR A 8 1.36 -4.57 -8.03
C THR A 8 2.70 -5.06 -7.53
N VAL A 9 2.73 -6.22 -6.89
CA VAL A 9 3.96 -6.88 -6.45
C VAL A 9 4.14 -8.15 -7.24
N ARG A 10 5.33 -8.37 -7.79
CA ARG A 10 5.66 -9.56 -8.57
C ARG A 10 7.04 -10.10 -8.19
N LEU A 11 7.18 -11.41 -8.18
CA LEU A 11 8.47 -12.08 -8.06
C LEU A 11 9.26 -11.87 -9.34
N ILE A 12 10.50 -11.39 -9.23
CA ILE A 12 11.41 -11.21 -10.38
C ILE A 12 12.61 -12.16 -10.35
N ASP A 13 13.03 -12.60 -9.16
CA ASP A 13 14.07 -13.61 -8.96
C ASP A 13 13.88 -14.30 -7.60
N SER A 14 14.65 -15.33 -7.30
CA SER A 14 14.66 -16.06 -6.03
C SER A 14 14.79 -15.09 -4.85
N SER A 15 13.69 -14.89 -4.12
CA SER A 15 13.54 -13.94 -3.00
C SER A 15 13.62 -12.44 -3.34
N THR A 16 13.48 -12.08 -4.61
CA THR A 16 13.47 -10.69 -5.07
C THR A 16 12.12 -10.32 -5.66
N PHE A 17 11.51 -9.28 -5.11
CA PHE A 17 10.19 -8.80 -5.53
C PHE A 17 10.29 -7.39 -6.08
N GLU A 18 9.65 -7.15 -7.21
CA GLU A 18 9.40 -5.81 -7.73
C GLU A 18 8.00 -5.37 -7.31
N ALA A 19 7.89 -4.18 -6.74
CA ALA A 19 6.63 -3.52 -6.45
C ALA A 19 6.50 -2.26 -7.30
N ILE A 20 5.43 -2.18 -8.07
CA ILE A 20 4.99 -0.98 -8.78
C ILE A 20 3.88 -0.37 -7.96
N VAL A 21 4.02 0.89 -7.56
CA VAL A 21 3.01 1.59 -6.76
C VAL A 21 2.77 3.00 -7.28
N SER A 22 1.51 3.41 -7.37
CA SER A 22 1.09 4.74 -7.82
C SER A 22 -0.02 5.28 -6.95
N ALA A 23 -0.01 6.59 -6.71
CA ALA A 23 -1.09 7.32 -6.07
C ALA A 23 -1.67 8.32 -7.06
N VAL A 24 -2.99 8.29 -7.24
CA VAL A 24 -3.75 9.23 -8.08
C VAL A 24 -4.80 9.95 -7.24
N ASP A 25 -5.02 11.23 -7.51
CA ASP A 25 -6.10 11.99 -6.89
C ASP A 25 -7.48 11.63 -7.50
N GLU A 26 -8.54 12.23 -6.96
CA GLU A 26 -9.91 12.02 -7.43
C GLU A 26 -10.17 12.50 -8.87
N ALA A 27 -9.33 13.38 -9.40
CA ALA A 27 -9.39 13.84 -10.79
C ALA A 27 -8.57 12.95 -11.74
N GLY A 28 -7.91 11.91 -11.22
CA GLY A 28 -7.06 11.00 -11.97
C GLY A 28 -5.64 11.52 -12.21
N ASN A 29 -5.25 12.65 -11.61
CA ASN A 29 -3.89 13.14 -11.72
C ASN A 29 -2.95 12.28 -10.90
N THR A 30 -1.82 11.91 -11.49
CA THR A 30 -0.79 11.15 -10.77
C THR A 30 -0.09 12.06 -9.76
N ILE A 31 -0.26 11.75 -8.47
CA ILE A 31 0.50 12.39 -7.39
C ILE A 31 1.95 11.90 -7.44
N ASN A 32 2.13 10.59 -7.55
CA ASN A 32 3.44 9.98 -7.72
C ASN A 32 3.33 8.53 -8.19
N ARG A 33 4.42 7.99 -8.73
CA ARG A 33 4.57 6.60 -9.13
C ARG A 33 6.02 6.17 -8.90
N ALA A 34 6.20 4.96 -8.38
CA ALA A 34 7.51 4.36 -8.22
C ALA A 34 7.48 2.87 -8.55
N THR A 35 8.60 2.39 -9.09
CA THR A 35 8.94 0.98 -9.16
C THR A 35 10.09 0.74 -8.19
N ILE A 36 9.95 -0.23 -7.31
CA ILE A 36 10.88 -0.50 -6.22
C ILE A 36 11.20 -1.99 -6.21
N VAL A 37 12.48 -2.33 -6.10
CA VAL A 37 12.94 -3.71 -5.95
C VAL A 37 13.27 -3.98 -4.48
N TYR A 38 12.77 -5.09 -3.97
CA TYR A 38 13.06 -5.60 -2.63
C TYR A 38 13.78 -6.93 -2.76
N GLU A 39 15.09 -6.91 -2.51
CA GLU A 39 15.93 -8.11 -2.50
C GLU A 39 15.81 -8.85 -1.16
N ARG A 40 15.95 -10.18 -1.18
CA ARG A 40 15.93 -11.05 0.01
C ARG A 40 14.71 -10.83 0.90
N ALA A 41 13.55 -10.61 0.28
CA ALA A 41 12.31 -10.25 0.95
C ALA A 41 11.22 -11.29 0.72
N HIS A 42 10.18 -11.24 1.56
CA HIS A 42 8.92 -11.94 1.32
C HIS A 42 7.94 -11.03 0.58
N GLU A 43 7.03 -11.64 -0.18
CA GLU A 43 6.02 -10.92 -0.97
C GLU A 43 5.20 -9.93 -0.12
N ILE A 44 4.69 -10.38 1.03
CA ILE A 44 3.90 -9.54 1.94
C ILE A 44 4.72 -8.36 2.49
N TYR A 45 6.03 -8.55 2.71
CA TYR A 45 6.90 -7.47 3.15
C TYR A 45 7.06 -6.41 2.05
N ALA A 46 7.26 -6.82 0.80
CA ALA A 46 7.31 -5.91 -0.35
C ALA A 46 5.99 -5.14 -0.53
N ALA A 47 4.86 -5.79 -0.31
CA ALA A 47 3.53 -5.17 -0.33
C ALA A 47 3.39 -4.09 0.75
N TYR A 48 3.69 -4.40 2.01
CA TYR A 48 3.63 -3.40 3.10
C TYR A 48 4.60 -2.23 2.87
N LYS A 49 5.86 -2.51 2.50
CA LYS A 49 6.87 -1.48 2.30
C LYS A 49 6.54 -0.53 1.16
N SER A 50 6.05 -1.04 0.03
CA SER A 50 5.64 -0.19 -1.09
C SER A 50 4.39 0.63 -0.75
N LEU A 51 3.46 0.09 0.04
CA LEU A 51 2.32 0.86 0.56
C LEU A 51 2.79 2.01 1.48
N PHE A 52 3.71 1.75 2.42
CA PHE A 52 4.27 2.81 3.28
C PHE A 52 4.95 3.91 2.47
N LYS A 53 5.61 3.54 1.37
CA LYS A 53 6.22 4.52 0.46
C LYS A 53 5.16 5.39 -0.20
N ALA A 54 4.04 4.81 -0.61
CA ALA A 54 2.92 5.57 -1.15
C ALA A 54 2.30 6.51 -0.12
N LEU A 55 2.07 6.05 1.12
CA LEU A 55 1.56 6.89 2.21
C LEU A 55 2.46 8.10 2.49
N ASN A 56 3.77 7.97 2.37
CA ASN A 56 4.70 9.09 2.56
C ASN A 56 4.54 10.20 1.51
N TRP A 57 4.04 9.91 0.31
CA TRP A 57 3.71 10.93 -0.68
C TRP A 57 2.53 11.79 -0.26
N LEU A 58 1.66 11.24 0.58
CA LEU A 58 0.39 11.83 0.98
C LEU A 58 0.52 12.77 2.20
N ARG A 59 1.69 12.77 2.87
CA ARG A 59 1.98 13.56 4.08
C ARG A 59 1.60 15.04 3.99
N ARG A 60 1.63 15.61 2.79
CA ARG A 60 1.39 17.05 2.56
C ARG A 60 -0.08 17.38 2.28
N TYR A 61 -0.94 16.38 2.13
CA TYR A 61 -2.30 16.55 1.60
C TYR A 61 -3.41 16.62 2.66
N GLY A 62 -3.08 16.86 3.93
CA GLY A 62 -4.08 16.97 5.00
C GLY A 62 -4.80 15.64 5.23
N GLN A 63 -6.11 15.68 5.49
CA GLN A 63 -6.90 14.47 5.69
C GLN A 63 -7.16 13.74 4.36
N VAL A 64 -6.72 12.48 4.29
CA VAL A 64 -6.81 11.67 3.07
C VAL A 64 -7.58 10.38 3.29
N ASP A 65 -8.53 10.11 2.41
CA ASP A 65 -9.25 8.84 2.33
C ASP A 65 -8.68 8.02 1.17
N ILE A 66 -8.21 6.82 1.46
CA ILE A 66 -7.44 5.98 0.55
C ILE A 66 -8.26 4.77 0.12
N GLU A 67 -8.36 4.58 -1.19
CA GLU A 67 -8.73 3.30 -1.78
C GLU A 67 -7.49 2.58 -2.27
N LEU A 68 -7.24 1.38 -1.75
CA LEU A 68 -6.14 0.54 -2.19
C LEU A 68 -6.65 -0.49 -3.21
N ILE A 69 -6.02 -0.53 -4.37
CA ILE A 69 -6.17 -1.60 -5.37
C ILE A 69 -4.84 -2.34 -5.42
N THR A 70 -4.84 -3.64 -5.11
CA THR A 70 -3.60 -4.42 -5.06
C THR A 70 -3.76 -5.85 -5.56
N ASN A 71 -2.70 -6.43 -6.13
CA ASN A 71 -2.65 -7.86 -6.49
C ASN A 71 -2.28 -8.77 -5.31
N GLN A 72 -2.36 -8.27 -4.07
CA GLN A 72 -1.93 -8.97 -2.87
C GLN A 72 -3.13 -9.36 -2.01
N LYS A 73 -3.64 -10.59 -2.20
CA LYS A 73 -4.82 -11.11 -1.47
C LYS A 73 -4.64 -11.03 0.04
N SER A 74 -3.49 -11.47 0.55
CA SER A 74 -3.19 -11.47 1.99
C SER A 74 -3.26 -10.07 2.58
N LEU A 75 -2.73 -9.07 1.87
CA LEU A 75 -2.82 -7.67 2.30
C LEU A 75 -4.27 -7.19 2.35
N VAL A 76 -5.06 -7.45 1.30
CA VAL A 76 -6.49 -7.08 1.26
C VAL A 76 -7.26 -7.72 2.42
N HIS A 77 -7.04 -9.00 2.69
CA HIS A 77 -7.68 -9.71 3.79
C HIS A 77 -7.28 -9.15 5.17
N GLU A 78 -6.01 -8.79 5.36
CA GLU A 78 -5.54 -8.14 6.60
C GLU A 78 -6.18 -6.76 6.81
N LEU A 79 -6.30 -5.96 5.74
CA LEU A 79 -6.87 -4.60 5.82
C LEU A 79 -8.38 -4.59 6.01
N ASN A 80 -9.08 -5.57 5.42
CA ASN A 80 -10.53 -5.71 5.56
C ASN A 80 -10.93 -6.51 6.82
N GLY A 81 -10.00 -6.79 7.74
CA GLY A 81 -10.28 -7.45 9.02
C GLY A 81 -10.58 -8.94 8.95
N SER A 82 -10.29 -9.60 7.82
CA SER A 82 -10.53 -11.04 7.61
C SER A 82 -9.42 -11.95 8.14
N LEU A 83 -8.25 -11.38 8.46
CA LEU A 83 -7.09 -12.08 9.04
C LEU A 83 -6.67 -11.41 10.35
N ASN A 84 -5.96 -12.17 11.20
CA ASN A 84 -5.46 -11.70 12.51
C ASN A 84 -4.76 -10.33 12.38
N SER A 85 -5.34 -9.32 13.01
CA SER A 85 -4.91 -7.91 12.97
C SER A 85 -3.61 -7.63 13.72
N ASN A 86 -3.04 -8.62 14.40
CA ASN A 86 -1.90 -8.48 15.31
C ASN A 86 -0.53 -8.83 14.68
N THR A 87 -0.32 -8.49 13.40
CA THR A 87 1.03 -8.54 12.82
C THR A 87 1.77 -7.23 13.11
N THR A 88 3.09 -7.30 13.35
CA THR A 88 3.94 -6.11 13.53
C THR A 88 3.79 -5.11 12.37
N LEU A 89 3.59 -5.62 11.15
CA LEU A 89 3.40 -4.81 9.95
C LEU A 89 2.07 -4.03 9.97
N ASN A 90 0.98 -4.65 10.41
CA ASN A 90 -0.31 -3.98 10.54
C ASN A 90 -0.27 -2.87 11.61
N ARG A 91 0.42 -3.10 12.74
CA ARG A 91 0.66 -2.04 13.73
C ARG A 91 1.42 -0.85 13.13
N ILE A 92 2.51 -1.12 12.40
CA ILE A 92 3.30 -0.07 11.72
C ILE A 92 2.47 0.66 10.67
N LEU A 93 1.57 -0.05 9.99
CA LEU A 93 0.64 0.55 9.04
C LEU A 93 -0.31 1.53 9.72
N ASN A 94 -0.98 1.11 10.79
CA ASN A 94 -1.90 1.98 11.52
C ASN A 94 -1.18 3.23 12.07
N GLU A 95 0.03 3.07 12.62
CA GLU A 95 0.86 4.19 13.04
C GLU A 95 1.23 5.12 11.87
N SER A 96 1.51 4.56 10.70
CA SER A 96 1.82 5.34 9.50
C SER A 96 0.59 6.11 9.01
N LEU A 97 -0.58 5.47 8.96
CA LEU A 97 -1.85 6.10 8.58
C LEU A 97 -2.18 7.27 9.52
N MET A 98 -2.08 7.06 10.84
CA MET A 98 -2.26 8.13 11.83
C MET A 98 -1.27 9.29 11.63
N LYS A 99 0.02 8.99 11.42
CA LYS A 99 1.06 10.02 11.20
C LYS A 99 0.81 10.86 9.94
N GLN A 100 0.21 10.26 8.90
CA GLN A 100 -0.10 10.96 7.65
C GLN A 100 -1.52 11.54 7.62
N ASN A 101 -2.29 11.45 8.70
CA ASN A 101 -3.70 11.81 8.74
C ASN A 101 -4.51 11.17 7.60
N ALA A 102 -4.21 9.90 7.32
CA ALA A 102 -4.80 9.13 6.23
C ALA A 102 -5.59 7.94 6.77
N SER A 103 -6.62 7.51 6.05
CA SER A 103 -7.43 6.32 6.37
C SER A 103 -7.62 5.47 5.13
N ILE A 104 -7.41 4.16 5.22
CA ILE A 104 -7.78 3.23 4.13
C ILE A 104 -9.25 2.89 4.29
N THR A 105 -10.09 3.42 3.39
CA THR A 105 -11.54 3.23 3.42
C THR A 105 -12.00 1.99 2.67
N LYS A 106 -11.18 1.51 1.72
CA LYS A 106 -11.44 0.30 0.95
C LYS A 106 -10.13 -0.33 0.49
N ALA A 107 -10.02 -1.65 0.59
CA ALA A 107 -8.98 -2.43 -0.07
C ALA A 107 -9.63 -3.45 -1.02
N GLU A 108 -9.23 -3.42 -2.29
CA GLU A 108 -9.74 -4.27 -3.36
C GLU A 108 -8.61 -5.10 -3.97
N TYR A 109 -8.87 -6.39 -4.16
CA TYR A 109 -7.97 -7.30 -4.86
C TYR A 109 -8.18 -7.21 -6.37
N ARG A 110 -7.11 -7.08 -7.14
CA ARG A 110 -7.13 -7.11 -8.60
C ARG A 110 -5.89 -7.84 -9.14
N GLU A 111 -6.12 -8.85 -9.99
CA GLU A 111 -5.07 -9.65 -10.65
C GLU A 111 -4.28 -8.87 -11.69
#